data_AF-A0A5K1E4G9-F1
#
_entry.id   AF-A0A5K1E4G9-F1
#
_cell.length_a   1.000
_cell.length_b   1.000
_cell.length_c   1.000
_cell.angle_alpha   90.00
_cell.angle_beta   90.00
_cell.angle_gamma   90.00
#
_symmetry.space_group_name_H-M   'P 1'
#
loop_
_entity.id
_entity.type
_entity.pdbx_description
1 polymer ?
#
loop_
_entity_poly.entity_id
_entity_poly.type
_entity_poly.pdbx_seq_one_letter_code
_entity_poly.pdbx_strand_id
1 'polypeptide(L)'
;MPGKGRRPKDNKEMVDSLPGQHAGLGSGKSGTFTYSQVVEMTNNFEKVIGRGGFGTVFYGRLKDGSEVAVKKLSSRLVERGTKEFAAE
;
A
#
# COMPACT_ATOMS: atom_id res chain seq x y z
N MET A 1 -25.65 18.78 -44.15
CA MET A 1 -24.34 18.33 -43.64
C MET A 1 -24.49 17.93 -42.17
N PRO A 2 -23.84 16.84 -41.72
CA PRO A 2 -23.85 16.36 -40.33
C PRO A 2 -23.06 17.35 -39.43
N GLY A 3 -23.19 17.46 -38.10
CA GLY A 3 -24.00 16.77 -37.09
C GLY A 3 -23.90 17.51 -35.75
N LYS A 4 -24.85 17.23 -34.84
CA LYS A 4 -24.82 17.64 -33.42
C LYS A 4 -23.70 16.90 -32.69
N GLY A 5 -23.03 17.57 -31.75
CA GLY A 5 -22.14 16.92 -30.80
C GLY A 5 -21.78 17.85 -29.64
N ARG A 6 -22.53 17.75 -28.54
CA ARG A 6 -22.15 18.34 -27.24
C ARG A 6 -20.78 17.78 -26.89
N ARG A 7 -19.79 18.61 -26.55
CA ARG A 7 -18.54 18.13 -25.94
C ARG A 7 -18.89 17.47 -24.61
N PRO A 8 -18.76 16.13 -24.47
CA PRO A 8 -18.82 15.50 -23.15
C PRO A 8 -17.54 15.90 -22.43
N LYS A 9 -17.71 16.40 -21.21
CA LYS A 9 -16.64 16.76 -20.30
C LYS A 9 -15.76 15.54 -20.05
N ASP A 10 -14.47 15.80 -19.97
CA ASP A 10 -13.37 14.87 -19.80
C ASP A 10 -13.73 13.64 -18.95
N ASN A 11 -13.49 12.47 -19.56
CA ASN A 11 -13.64 11.13 -19.02
C ASN A 11 -13.09 11.01 -17.59
N LYS A 12 -13.98 10.96 -16.61
CA LYS A 12 -13.71 10.46 -15.26
C LYS A 12 -14.57 9.23 -14.92
N GLU A 13 -14.85 8.38 -15.91
CA GLU A 13 -15.64 7.14 -15.68
C GLU A 13 -15.11 5.97 -16.53
N MET A 14 -13.82 5.64 -16.42
CA MET A 14 -13.26 4.48 -17.12
C MET A 14 -12.14 3.76 -16.34
N VAL A 15 -12.30 3.63 -15.02
CA VAL A 15 -11.49 2.69 -14.22
C VAL A 15 -12.34 1.66 -13.47
N ASP A 16 -13.62 1.53 -13.80
CA ASP A 16 -14.40 0.40 -13.34
C ASP A 16 -14.08 -0.84 -14.19
N SER A 17 -13.52 -1.84 -13.49
CA SER A 17 -13.45 -3.27 -13.83
C SER A 17 -12.13 -3.81 -14.40
N LEU A 18 -11.26 -4.23 -13.49
CA LEU A 18 -10.48 -5.47 -13.66
C LEU A 18 -10.76 -6.40 -12.46
N PRO A 19 -11.26 -7.63 -12.68
CA PRO A 19 -11.44 -8.62 -11.63
C PRO A 19 -10.11 -9.32 -11.37
N GLY A 20 -9.51 -9.02 -10.22
CA GLY A 20 -8.41 -9.77 -9.65
C GLY A 20 -8.68 -9.93 -8.17
N GLN A 21 -9.09 -11.11 -7.76
CA GLN A 21 -9.26 -11.48 -6.36
C GLN A 21 -7.91 -11.35 -5.61
N HIS A 22 -7.94 -11.58 -4.29
CA HIS A 22 -6.79 -11.67 -3.36
C HIS A 22 -6.32 -10.31 -2.80
N ALA A 23 -6.61 -9.91 -1.56
CA ALA A 23 -7.28 -10.55 -0.44
C ALA A 23 -7.86 -9.45 0.46
N GLY A 24 -9.12 -9.62 0.90
CA GLY A 24 -9.65 -8.82 1.99
C GLY A 24 -8.87 -9.10 3.27
N LEU A 25 -8.39 -8.04 3.94
CA LEU A 25 -7.87 -8.16 5.29
C LEU A 25 -9.02 -8.16 6.29
N GLY A 26 -9.75 -9.28 6.34
CA GLY A 26 -10.41 -9.71 7.56
C GLY A 26 -9.43 -10.55 8.37
N SER A 27 -9.26 -10.23 9.66
CA SER A 27 -8.56 -10.98 10.71
C SER A 27 -7.63 -12.13 10.26
N GLY A 28 -6.32 -11.87 10.23
CA GLY A 28 -5.30 -12.91 10.45
C GLY A 28 -4.61 -13.53 9.23
N LYS A 29 -4.73 -13.01 8.01
CA LYS A 29 -3.99 -13.53 6.84
C LYS A 29 -2.67 -12.80 6.61
N SER A 30 -1.56 -13.52 6.71
CA SER A 30 -0.25 -13.09 6.19
C SER A 30 -0.32 -13.02 4.66
N GLY A 31 -0.52 -11.82 4.12
CA GLY A 31 -0.53 -11.54 2.69
C GLY A 31 0.72 -10.77 2.29
N THR A 32 1.25 -11.07 1.11
CA THR A 32 2.31 -10.25 0.50
C THR A 32 1.66 -9.01 -0.14
N PHE A 33 2.25 -7.85 0.09
CA PHE A 33 1.86 -6.59 -0.55
C PHE A 33 2.93 -6.17 -1.54
N THR A 34 2.49 -5.69 -2.70
CA THR A 34 3.37 -5.01 -3.64
C THR A 34 3.79 -3.65 -3.09
N TYR A 35 4.95 -3.14 -3.51
CA TYR A 35 5.41 -1.82 -3.08
C TYR A 35 4.40 -0.71 -3.40
N SER A 36 3.75 -0.77 -4.57
CA SER A 36 2.71 0.19 -4.95
C SER A 36 1.53 0.19 -3.98
N GLN A 37 1.05 -0.99 -3.56
CA GLN A 37 0.00 -1.07 -2.54
C GLN A 37 0.44 -0.47 -1.20
N VAL A 38 1.71 -0.68 -0.82
CA VAL A 38 2.29 -0.08 0.39
C VAL A 38 2.33 1.45 0.30
N VAL A 39 2.71 1.99 -0.85
CA VAL A 39 2.72 3.43 -1.12
C VAL A 39 1.30 4.00 -1.05
N GLU A 40 0.33 3.33 -1.69
CA GLU A 40 -1.08 3.75 -1.67
C GLU A 40 -1.63 3.76 -0.24
N MET A 41 -1.44 2.70 0.54
CA MET A 41 -2.00 2.63 1.90
C MET A 41 -1.35 3.62 2.87
N THR A 42 -0.08 3.98 2.66
CA THR A 42 0.65 4.92 3.54
C THR A 42 0.60 6.37 3.08
N ASN A 43 -0.19 6.69 2.04
CA ASN A 43 -0.19 7.99 1.39
C ASN A 43 1.24 8.46 1.07
N ASN A 44 2.01 7.60 0.39
CA ASN A 44 3.42 7.84 0.06
C ASN A 44 4.32 8.07 1.29
N PHE A 45 4.11 7.27 2.35
CA PHE A 45 4.86 7.32 3.61
C PHE A 45 4.78 8.70 4.32
N GLU A 46 3.66 9.40 4.24
CA GLU A 46 3.49 10.75 4.76
C GLU A 46 3.53 10.80 6.30
N LYS A 47 2.80 9.90 6.97
CA LYS A 47 2.60 9.96 8.42
C LYS A 47 3.48 8.95 9.15
N VAL A 48 4.49 9.46 9.86
CA VAL A 48 5.32 8.65 10.77
C VAL A 48 4.61 8.49 12.11
N ILE A 49 4.55 7.24 12.60
CA ILE A 49 4.01 6.90 13.93
C ILE A 49 5.07 6.33 14.87
N GLY A 50 6.27 6.02 14.38
CA GLY A 50 7.38 5.57 15.21
C GLY A 50 8.72 5.60 14.48
N ARG A 51 9.80 5.76 15.26
CA ARG A 51 11.19 5.67 14.78
C ARG A 51 12.01 4.88 15.80
N GLY A 52 12.92 4.05 15.31
CA GLY A 52 13.84 3.31 16.16
C GLY A 52 15.02 2.73 15.37
N GLY A 53 15.88 1.97 16.05
CA GLY A 53 17.08 1.38 15.42
C GLY A 53 16.78 0.48 14.22
N PHE A 54 15.57 -0.07 14.13
CA PHE A 54 15.15 -0.97 13.05
C PHE A 54 14.46 -0.27 11.87
N GLY A 55 14.37 1.06 11.90
CA GLY A 55 13.77 1.86 10.84
C GLY A 55 12.60 2.72 11.30
N THR A 56 11.78 3.13 10.33
CA THR A 56 10.67 4.07 10.54
C THR A 56 9.34 3.34 10.33
N VAL A 57 8.40 3.55 11.25
CA VAL A 57 7.05 3.02 11.19
C VAL A 57 6.11 4.14 10.73
N PHE A 58 5.35 3.84 9.67
CA PHE A 58 4.39 4.74 9.06
C PHE A 58 2.98 4.25 9.31
N TYR A 59 2.06 5.19 9.45
CA TYR A 59 0.63 4.89 9.44
C TYR A 59 0.20 4.55 8.02
N GLY A 60 -0.66 3.55 7.89
CA GLY A 60 -1.37 3.29 6.66
C GLY A 60 -2.82 2.90 6.92
N ARG A 61 -3.61 2.95 5.86
CA ARG A 61 -5.01 2.53 5.86
C ARG A 61 -5.31 1.72 4.62
N LEU A 62 -5.88 0.53 4.82
CA LEU A 62 -6.28 -0.37 3.75
C LEU A 62 -7.58 0.10 3.10
N LYS A 63 -7.90 -0.46 1.92
CA LYS A 63 -9.12 -0.11 1.17
C LYS A 63 -10.40 -0.44 1.92
N ASP A 64 -10.38 -1.46 2.78
CA ASP A 64 -11.50 -1.83 3.67
C ASP A 64 -11.63 -0.91 4.89
N GLY A 65 -10.73 0.05 5.05
CA GLY A 65 -10.75 1.03 6.12
C GLY A 65 -9.91 0.64 7.35
N SER A 66 -9.41 -0.61 7.42
CA SER A 66 -8.52 -1.07 8.48
C SER A 66 -7.22 -0.27 8.56
N GLU A 67 -6.84 0.10 9.77
CA GLU A 67 -5.62 0.83 10.06
C GLU A 67 -4.44 -0.13 10.24
N VAL A 68 -3.30 0.21 9.65
CA VAL A 68 -2.09 -0.63 9.66
C VAL A 68 -0.84 0.19 9.99
N ALA A 69 0.17 -0.50 10.51
CA ALA A 69 1.49 0.06 10.75
C ALA A 69 2.50 -0.55 9.77
N VAL A 70 3.15 0.30 8.96
CA VAL A 70 4.11 -0.11 7.93
C VAL A 70 5.51 0.22 8.38
N LYS A 71 6.33 -0.80 8.66
CA LYS A 71 7.72 -0.62 9.08
C LYS A 71 8.66 -0.66 7.87
N LYS A 72 9.26 0.47 7.55
CA LYS A 72 10.34 0.58 6.55
C LYS A 72 11.68 0.32 7.22
N LEU A 73 12.27 -0.83 6.94
CA LEU A 73 13.61 -1.17 7.43
C LEU A 73 14.64 -0.24 6.76
N SER A 74 15.59 0.26 7.56
CA SER A 74 16.73 1.01 7.01
C SER A 74 17.71 0.05 6.35
N SER A 75 18.25 0.42 5.19
CA SER A 75 19.14 -0.42 4.36
C SER A 75 20.29 -1.05 5.15
N ARG A 76 20.91 -0.28 6.08
CA ARG A 76 21.99 -0.78 6.95
C ARG A 76 21.61 -1.97 7.85
N LEU A 77 20.33 -2.17 8.17
CA LEU A 77 19.87 -3.31 8.95
C LEU A 77 19.41 -4.50 8.10
N VAL A 78 19.05 -4.29 6.83
CA VAL A 78 18.67 -5.41 5.96
C VAL A 78 19.86 -6.36 5.76
N GLU A 79 21.09 -5.82 5.75
CA GLU A 79 22.33 -6.59 5.64
C GLU A 79 22.73 -7.32 6.92
N ARG A 80 22.34 -6.81 8.10
CA ARG A 80 22.70 -7.40 9.41
C ARG A 80 21.58 -8.23 10.04
N GLY A 81 20.33 -7.90 9.76
CA GLY A 81 19.14 -8.46 10.40
C GLY A 81 18.62 -9.76 9.77
N THR A 82 18.87 -10.04 8.49
CA THR A 82 18.44 -11.31 7.87
C THR A 82 19.14 -12.54 8.45
N LYS A 83 20.28 -12.36 9.12
CA LYS A 83 21.01 -13.44 9.80
C LYS A 83 20.49 -13.78 11.20
N GLU A 84 19.75 -12.89 11.87
CA GLU A 84 19.45 -13.06 13.30
C GLU A 84 17.97 -13.42 13.60
N PHE A 85 17.14 -13.66 12.59
CA PHE A 85 15.78 -14.19 12.76
C PHE A 85 15.67 -15.73 12.71
N ALA A 86 16.81 -16.43 12.72
CA ALA A 86 16.88 -17.88 12.84
C ALA A 86 17.33 -18.28 14.26
N ALA A 87 16.63 -17.79 15.29
CA ALA A 87 16.72 -18.41 16.60
C ALA A 87 15.78 -19.62 16.62
N GLU A 88 16.33 -20.77 17.04
CA GLU A 88 15.76 -22.13 17.11
C GLU A 88 14.27 -22.25 17.48
#